data_AF-A0A917R602-F1
#
_entry.id   AF-A0A917R602-F1
#
_cell.length_a   1.000
_cell.length_b   1.000
_cell.length_c   1.000
_cell.angle_alpha   90.00
_cell.angle_beta   90.00
_cell.angle_gamma   90.00
#
_symmetry.space_group_name_H-M   'P 1'
#
loop_
_entity.id
_entity.type
_entity.pdbx_description
1 polymer ?
#
loop_
_entity_poly.entity_id
_entity_poly.type
_entity_poly.pdbx_seq_one_letter_code
_entity_poly.pdbx_strand_id
1 'polypeptide(L)'
;MLLSATLAVTALPAGTAAAAGTAGAGTVRAAAPPRVPAGTTAGYMVVDRVTGRTALAHNARGRFRSASLVKILIALDYLESRTPGKAVPAADGESLKRMLRSSDDAAASAFWRRGGQRAIIDRMVRRVGLRDTDPPPPSRPGFWGYTALSAADMVRTYRYLLDRADPKIRDLILGHLRRSTRCASDDFDQSFGIPSAVPKPWAVKQGWSGYGTVPAVPCSGGRSAGSAAAQAATPSPATAPQVTAPAHAPVQGATPAQAAATQAAAPGQANAGPATGPVSTRPPVNLARPVLHTTGLVGKGDRLIVVVLTLQPAGASYAASAARLTALTKQVYRAGLARTHSS
;
A
#
# COMPACT_ATOMS: atom_id res chain seq x y z
N MET A 1 -14.68 15.66 85.08
CA MET A 1 -15.58 14.54 85.40
C MET A 1 -15.78 13.72 84.15
N LEU A 2 -15.53 12.41 84.26
CA LEU A 2 -15.68 11.41 83.20
C LEU A 2 -17.13 11.30 82.70
N LEU A 3 -17.33 10.87 81.45
CA LEU A 3 -18.13 9.68 81.05
C LEU A 3 -18.17 9.63 79.50
N SER A 4 -17.53 8.63 78.90
CA SER A 4 -18.15 7.38 78.39
C SER A 4 -18.77 7.55 76.99
N ALA A 5 -18.05 7.05 75.99
CA ALA A 5 -18.53 6.87 74.62
C ALA A 5 -19.19 5.48 74.48
N THR A 6 -20.48 5.47 74.16
CA THR A 6 -21.27 4.27 73.91
C THR A 6 -21.12 3.83 72.45
N LEU A 7 -20.62 2.62 72.23
CA LEU A 7 -20.68 1.93 70.93
C LEU A 7 -22.13 1.50 70.64
N ALA A 8 -22.66 1.87 69.47
CA ALA A 8 -23.85 1.23 68.90
C ALA A 8 -23.41 0.35 67.72
N VAL A 9 -23.55 -0.96 67.88
CA VAL A 9 -23.37 -1.96 66.83
C VAL A 9 -24.70 -2.10 66.09
N THR A 10 -24.76 -1.71 64.82
CA THR A 10 -25.87 -2.05 63.93
C THR A 10 -25.48 -3.25 63.06
N ALA A 11 -26.19 -4.37 63.25
CA ALA A 11 -26.06 -5.57 62.44
C ALA A 11 -26.62 -5.35 61.02
N LEU A 12 -25.85 -5.74 60.00
CA LEU A 12 -26.31 -5.84 58.61
C LEU A 12 -26.95 -7.22 58.38
N PRO A 13 -28.10 -7.32 57.69
CA PRO A 13 -28.64 -8.61 57.30
C PRO A 13 -27.83 -9.17 56.12
N ALA A 14 -27.54 -10.46 56.21
CA ALA A 14 -26.92 -11.25 55.16
C ALA A 14 -27.93 -11.57 54.05
N GLY A 15 -27.50 -11.38 52.80
CA GLY A 15 -27.71 -12.36 51.73
C GLY A 15 -28.97 -12.24 50.88
N THR A 16 -28.77 -11.83 49.63
CA THR A 16 -29.22 -12.63 48.48
C THR A 16 -28.08 -12.66 47.46
N ALA A 17 -27.43 -13.82 47.35
CA ALA A 17 -26.45 -14.09 46.31
C ALA A 17 -27.18 -14.13 44.96
N ALA A 18 -27.03 -13.06 44.16
CA ALA A 18 -27.38 -13.10 42.76
C ALA A 18 -26.41 -14.05 42.06
N ALA A 19 -26.94 -15.11 41.47
CA ALA A 19 -26.19 -16.05 40.66
C ALA A 19 -25.44 -15.30 39.55
N ALA A 20 -24.12 -15.28 39.66
CA ALA A 20 -23.25 -14.82 38.60
C ALA A 20 -23.45 -15.73 37.39
N GLY A 21 -24.25 -15.27 36.42
CA GLY A 21 -24.26 -15.84 35.09
C GLY A 21 -22.83 -15.83 34.58
N THR A 22 -22.26 -17.01 34.37
CA THR A 22 -21.01 -17.18 33.64
C THR A 22 -21.25 -16.71 32.21
N ALA A 23 -21.08 -15.40 31.98
CA ALA A 23 -20.88 -14.86 30.66
C ALA A 23 -19.65 -15.59 30.13
N GLY A 24 -19.87 -16.54 29.21
CA GLY A 24 -18.81 -17.29 28.58
C GLY A 24 -17.78 -16.29 28.09
N ALA A 25 -16.56 -16.37 28.64
CA ALA A 25 -15.41 -15.72 28.07
C ALA A 25 -15.29 -16.28 26.66
N GLY A 26 -15.89 -15.58 25.69
CA GLY A 26 -15.82 -15.94 24.29
C GLY A 26 -14.34 -15.98 23.97
N THR A 27 -13.80 -17.18 23.84
CA THR A 27 -12.42 -17.38 23.43
C THR A 27 -12.29 -16.64 22.10
N VAL A 28 -11.59 -15.50 22.10
CA VAL A 28 -11.27 -14.79 20.87
C VAL A 28 -10.45 -15.78 20.07
N ARG A 29 -11.08 -16.48 19.13
CA ARG A 29 -10.41 -17.48 18.31
C ARG A 29 -9.24 -16.76 17.65
N ALA A 30 -8.02 -17.16 18.01
CA ALA A 30 -6.81 -16.58 17.45
C ALA A 30 -6.93 -16.59 15.92
N ALA A 31 -6.85 -15.40 15.33
CA ALA A 31 -6.96 -15.28 13.89
C ALA A 31 -5.84 -16.11 13.22
N ALA A 32 -6.21 -16.95 12.26
CA ALA A 32 -5.25 -17.77 11.54
C ALA A 32 -4.12 -16.91 10.95
N PRO A 33 -2.87 -17.40 10.95
CA PRO A 33 -1.76 -16.66 10.36
C PRO A 33 -2.02 -16.44 8.86
N PRO A 34 -1.70 -15.25 8.31
CA PRO A 34 -1.81 -15.02 6.88
C PRO A 34 -0.95 -16.01 6.09
N ARG A 35 -1.49 -16.53 5.00
CA ARG A 35 -0.79 -17.45 4.10
C ARG A 35 -0.39 -16.71 2.84
N VAL A 36 0.91 -16.61 2.59
CA VAL A 36 1.44 -16.04 1.35
C VAL A 36 1.13 -17.01 0.19
N PRO A 37 0.48 -16.56 -0.90
CA PRO A 37 0.18 -17.42 -2.04
C PRO A 37 1.44 -18.03 -2.66
N ALA A 38 1.34 -19.27 -3.16
CA ALA A 38 2.45 -19.95 -3.81
C ALA A 38 3.01 -19.11 -4.99
N GLY A 39 4.34 -19.05 -5.09
CA GLY A 39 5.03 -18.23 -6.09
C GLY A 39 5.02 -16.72 -5.82
N THR A 40 4.28 -16.23 -4.82
CA THR A 40 4.32 -14.83 -4.39
C THR A 40 5.36 -14.65 -3.27
N THR A 41 6.18 -13.60 -3.37
CA THR A 41 6.98 -13.12 -2.23
C THR A 41 6.22 -11.95 -1.61
N ALA A 42 6.03 -11.95 -0.29
CA ALA A 42 5.35 -10.88 0.40
C ALA A 42 6.23 -10.24 1.49
N GLY A 43 5.99 -8.96 1.76
CA GLY A 43 6.45 -8.26 2.95
C GLY A 43 5.27 -7.46 3.50
N TYR A 44 4.92 -7.64 4.75
CA TYR A 44 3.80 -6.92 5.36
C TYR A 44 4.06 -6.55 6.80
N MET A 45 3.40 -5.48 7.23
CA MET A 45 3.46 -4.98 8.60
C MET A 45 2.13 -4.32 8.97
N VAL A 46 1.67 -4.59 10.18
CA VAL A 46 0.51 -3.92 10.81
C VAL A 46 0.97 -3.32 12.12
N VAL A 47 0.77 -2.02 12.27
CA VAL A 47 1.05 -1.29 13.51
C VAL A 47 -0.25 -0.73 14.07
N ASP A 48 -0.48 -0.96 15.36
CA ASP A 48 -1.52 -0.24 16.10
C ASP A 48 -0.93 1.08 16.60
N ARG A 49 -1.50 2.19 16.15
CA ARG A 49 -1.05 3.52 16.54
C ARG A 49 -1.46 3.90 17.96
N VAL A 50 -2.54 3.31 18.49
CA VAL A 50 -2.99 3.62 19.85
C VAL A 50 -1.99 3.09 20.86
N THR A 51 -1.50 1.87 20.67
CA THR A 51 -0.53 1.24 21.57
C THR A 51 0.92 1.45 21.12
N GLY A 52 1.13 1.91 19.89
CA GLY A 52 2.44 2.03 19.25
C GLY A 52 3.07 0.71 18.83
N ARG A 53 2.43 -0.44 19.11
CA ARG A 53 2.97 -1.79 18.93
C ARG A 53 2.85 -2.27 17.49
N THR A 54 3.82 -3.08 17.07
CA THR A 54 3.70 -3.88 15.85
C THR A 54 2.81 -5.09 16.16
N ALA A 55 1.60 -5.08 15.63
CA ALA A 55 0.63 -6.16 15.81
C ALA A 55 0.98 -7.39 14.96
N LEU A 56 1.56 -7.17 13.78
CA LEU A 56 1.92 -8.25 12.85
C LEU A 56 3.06 -7.80 11.94
N ALA A 57 4.01 -8.68 11.66
CA ALA A 57 5.08 -8.44 10.70
C ALA A 57 5.50 -9.74 10.00
N HIS A 58 5.85 -9.65 8.72
CA HIS A 58 6.46 -10.73 7.95
C HIS A 58 7.36 -10.11 6.89
N ASN A 59 8.62 -10.55 6.81
CA ASN A 59 9.61 -10.01 5.87
C ASN A 59 9.56 -8.47 5.81
N ALA A 60 9.44 -7.82 6.99
CA ALA A 60 9.09 -6.41 7.06
C ALA A 60 10.19 -5.49 6.51
N ARG A 61 11.44 -5.96 6.51
CA ARG A 61 12.61 -5.29 5.94
C ARG A 61 12.96 -5.76 4.53
N GLY A 62 12.21 -6.72 3.98
CA GLY A 62 12.38 -7.17 2.60
C GLY A 62 12.17 -6.01 1.63
N ARG A 63 13.06 -5.89 0.65
CA ARG A 63 13.06 -4.78 -0.30
C ARG A 63 12.30 -5.14 -1.57
N PHE A 64 11.36 -4.28 -1.93
CA PHE A 64 10.53 -4.38 -3.13
C PHE A 64 10.70 -3.13 -3.97
N ARG A 65 10.51 -3.28 -5.28
CA ARG A 65 10.26 -2.13 -6.15
C ARG A 65 9.03 -1.37 -5.64
N SER A 66 9.14 -0.07 -5.39
CA SER A 66 8.07 0.74 -4.80
C SER A 66 6.83 0.84 -5.68
N ALA A 67 7.03 0.83 -7.01
CA ALA A 67 6.05 1.34 -7.96
C ALA A 67 5.52 2.71 -7.48
N SER A 68 4.21 2.96 -7.61
CA SER A 68 3.56 4.22 -7.24
C SER A 68 3.53 4.56 -5.75
N LEU A 69 4.05 3.72 -4.85
CA LEU A 69 4.13 4.07 -3.42
C LEU A 69 5.11 5.22 -3.15
N VAL A 70 6.18 5.33 -3.94
CA VAL A 70 7.18 6.42 -3.82
C VAL A 70 6.59 7.81 -4.03
N LYS A 71 5.41 7.92 -4.66
CA LYS A 71 4.71 9.21 -4.84
C LYS A 71 4.38 9.89 -3.50
N ILE A 72 4.27 9.13 -2.41
CA ILE A 72 4.17 9.72 -1.06
C ILE A 72 5.48 10.44 -0.68
N LEU A 73 6.63 9.81 -0.93
CA LEU A 73 7.94 10.41 -0.67
C LEU A 73 8.21 11.62 -1.58
N ILE A 74 7.80 11.56 -2.85
CA ILE A 74 7.88 12.69 -3.79
C ILE A 74 7.03 13.87 -3.29
N ALA A 75 5.79 13.62 -2.85
CA ALA A 75 4.93 14.66 -2.30
C ALA A 75 5.50 15.26 -1.01
N LEU A 76 5.97 14.41 -0.09
CA LEU A 76 6.62 14.84 1.15
C LEU A 76 7.82 15.72 0.86
N ASP A 77 8.75 15.28 0.01
CA ASP A 77 9.95 16.03 -0.32
C ASP A 77 9.64 17.41 -0.90
N TYR A 78 8.73 17.47 -1.88
CA TYR A 78 8.32 18.73 -2.47
C TYR A 78 7.74 19.68 -1.41
N LEU A 79 6.82 19.21 -0.57
CA LEU A 79 6.15 20.06 0.44
C LEU A 79 7.11 20.50 1.56
N GLU A 80 7.96 19.60 2.03
CA GLU A 80 8.95 19.85 3.09
C GLU A 80 10.13 20.72 2.63
N SER A 81 10.36 20.82 1.32
CA SER A 81 11.36 21.71 0.72
C SER A 81 10.87 23.14 0.49
N ARG A 82 9.56 23.40 0.65
CA ARG A 82 9.00 24.74 0.44
C ARG A 82 9.40 25.68 1.56
N THR A 83 9.55 26.96 1.22
CA THR A 83 9.67 28.02 2.22
C THR A 83 8.45 28.01 3.14
N PRO A 84 8.63 27.92 4.47
CA PRO A 84 7.52 27.99 5.42
C PRO A 84 6.63 29.23 5.18
N GLY A 85 5.32 29.05 5.30
CA GLY A 85 4.34 30.12 5.09
C GLY A 85 3.99 30.44 3.63
N LYS A 86 4.75 29.93 2.64
CA LYS A 86 4.37 30.09 1.22
C LYS A 86 3.32 29.06 0.82
N ALA A 87 2.21 29.54 0.25
CA ALA A 87 1.16 28.69 -0.28
C ALA A 87 1.69 27.75 -1.39
N VAL A 88 1.09 26.57 -1.51
CA VAL A 88 1.34 25.66 -2.64
C VAL A 88 0.68 26.27 -3.89
N PRO A 89 1.41 26.46 -5.01
CA PRO A 89 0.82 26.95 -6.25
C PRO A 89 -0.35 26.06 -6.68
N ALA A 90 -1.41 26.67 -7.21
CA ALA A 90 -2.63 25.95 -7.59
C ALA A 90 -2.35 24.78 -8.56
N ALA A 91 -1.47 25.00 -9.56
CA ALA A 91 -1.07 23.98 -10.52
C ALA A 91 -0.33 22.79 -9.87
N ASP A 92 0.52 23.06 -8.87
CA ASP A 92 1.19 22.01 -8.09
C ASP A 92 0.18 21.28 -7.19
N GLY A 93 -0.78 21.99 -6.60
CA GLY A 93 -1.87 21.40 -5.84
C GLY A 93 -2.73 20.43 -6.66
N GLU A 94 -3.10 20.81 -7.89
CA GLU A 94 -3.83 19.92 -8.81
C GLU A 94 -2.98 18.73 -9.27
N SER A 95 -1.66 18.93 -9.44
CA SER A 95 -0.74 17.84 -9.76
C SER A 95 -0.59 16.85 -8.60
N LEU A 96 -0.45 17.33 -7.35
CA LEU A 96 -0.46 16.50 -6.14
C LEU A 96 -1.78 15.73 -6.01
N LYS A 97 -2.91 16.38 -6.29
CA LYS A 97 -4.23 15.76 -6.25
C LYS A 97 -4.34 14.56 -7.20
N ARG A 98 -3.98 14.72 -8.49
CA ARG A 98 -3.98 13.60 -9.45
C ARG A 98 -2.97 12.53 -9.07
N MET A 99 -1.73 12.92 -8.71
CA MET A 99 -0.66 12.00 -8.34
C MET A 99 -1.03 11.11 -7.13
N LEU A 100 -1.67 11.69 -6.11
CA LEU A 100 -2.00 10.97 -4.88
C LEU A 100 -3.34 10.22 -4.97
N ARG A 101 -4.33 10.73 -5.72
CA ARG A 101 -5.66 10.10 -5.83
C ARG A 101 -5.74 9.04 -6.93
N SER A 102 -5.38 9.42 -8.17
CA SER A 102 -5.45 8.57 -9.36
C SER A 102 -4.09 8.02 -9.78
N SER A 103 -3.06 8.19 -8.94
CA SER A 103 -1.72 7.66 -9.19
C SER A 103 -1.05 8.19 -10.47
N ASP A 104 -1.36 9.41 -10.87
CA ASP A 104 -0.88 10.04 -12.12
C ASP A 104 0.66 10.04 -12.28
N ASP A 105 1.14 9.44 -13.36
CA ASP A 105 2.58 9.28 -13.66
C ASP A 105 3.22 10.56 -14.22
N ALA A 106 2.47 11.37 -14.97
CA ALA A 106 2.98 12.62 -15.53
C ALA A 106 3.26 13.64 -14.42
N ALA A 107 2.33 13.79 -13.48
CA ALA A 107 2.52 14.61 -12.29
C ALA A 107 3.71 14.13 -11.46
N ALA A 108 3.82 12.81 -11.20
CA ALA A 108 4.96 12.26 -10.46
C ALA A 108 6.30 12.52 -11.16
N SER A 109 6.35 12.34 -12.47
CA SER A 109 7.56 12.57 -13.26
C SER A 109 7.98 14.04 -13.25
N ALA A 110 7.02 14.97 -13.28
CA ALA A 110 7.29 16.40 -13.17
C ALA A 110 7.90 16.76 -11.80
N PHE A 111 7.31 16.28 -10.69
CA PHE A 111 7.88 16.47 -9.35
C PHE A 111 9.24 15.78 -9.20
N TRP A 112 9.39 14.55 -9.72
CA TRP A 112 10.63 13.79 -9.69
C TRP A 112 11.79 14.54 -10.35
N ARG A 113 11.57 15.05 -11.57
CA ARG A 113 12.57 15.85 -12.29
C ARG A 113 12.90 17.13 -11.55
N ARG A 114 11.87 17.90 -11.15
CA ARG A 114 12.06 19.18 -10.45
C ARG A 114 12.78 19.03 -9.10
N GLY A 115 12.54 17.93 -8.39
CA GLY A 115 13.20 17.64 -7.11
C GLY A 115 14.60 17.04 -7.23
N GLY A 116 15.15 16.87 -8.44
CA GLY A 116 16.50 16.33 -8.64
C GLY A 116 16.60 14.81 -8.55
N GLN A 117 15.51 14.10 -8.86
CA GLN A 117 15.48 12.64 -9.02
C GLN A 117 15.98 11.89 -7.76
N ARG A 118 17.12 11.18 -7.84
CA ARG A 118 17.77 10.48 -6.70
C ARG A 118 17.86 11.35 -5.44
N ALA A 119 18.06 12.66 -5.59
CA ALA A 119 18.18 13.59 -4.48
C ALA A 119 16.91 13.63 -3.59
N ILE A 120 15.72 13.38 -4.16
CA ILE A 120 14.46 13.24 -3.42
C ILE A 120 14.57 12.09 -2.42
N ILE A 121 15.04 10.92 -2.89
CA ILE A 121 15.15 9.73 -2.05
C ILE A 121 16.22 9.93 -0.99
N ASP A 122 17.36 10.52 -1.33
CA ASP A 122 18.43 10.80 -0.36
C ASP A 122 17.94 11.71 0.77
N ARG A 123 17.18 12.77 0.45
CA ARG A 123 16.59 13.67 1.45
C ARG A 123 15.55 12.95 2.30
N MET A 124 14.67 12.15 1.70
CA MET A 124 13.63 11.41 2.43
C MET A 124 14.19 10.30 3.30
N VAL A 125 15.24 9.60 2.86
CA VAL A 125 15.96 8.60 3.65
C VAL A 125 16.49 9.22 4.94
N ARG A 126 17.14 10.39 4.85
CA ARG A 126 17.64 11.12 6.02
C ARG A 126 16.52 11.67 6.89
N ARG A 127 15.54 12.36 6.29
CA ARG A 127 14.47 13.07 7.01
C ARG A 127 13.52 12.13 7.75
N VAL A 128 13.12 11.03 7.11
CA VAL A 128 12.17 10.05 7.66
C VAL A 128 12.89 8.92 8.42
N GLY A 129 14.21 8.77 8.22
CA GLY A 129 14.99 7.69 8.81
C GLY A 129 14.68 6.33 8.18
N LEU A 130 14.54 6.30 6.85
CA LEU A 130 14.28 5.10 6.07
C LEU A 130 15.55 4.23 6.01
N ARG A 131 15.43 2.95 6.32
CA ARG A 131 16.59 2.07 6.48
C ARG A 131 16.80 1.10 5.33
N ASP A 132 15.75 0.80 4.58
CA ASP A 132 15.72 -0.20 3.51
C ASP A 132 15.31 0.42 2.16
N THR A 133 15.19 1.76 2.12
CA THR A 133 14.83 2.54 0.94
C THR A 133 16.09 3.01 0.23
N ASP A 134 16.12 2.84 -1.09
CA ASP A 134 17.23 3.29 -1.94
C ASP A 134 16.70 3.84 -3.26
N PRO A 135 17.41 4.80 -3.89
CA PRO A 135 17.03 5.34 -5.19
C PRO A 135 17.00 4.25 -6.28
N PRO A 136 16.37 4.52 -7.43
CA PRO A 136 16.44 3.62 -8.57
C PRO A 136 17.90 3.41 -9.03
N PRO A 137 18.19 2.32 -9.77
CA PRO A 137 19.52 2.06 -10.29
C PRO A 137 20.10 3.27 -11.05
N PRO A 138 21.42 3.57 -10.94
CA PRO A 138 22.02 4.70 -11.64
C PRO A 138 21.86 4.67 -13.16
N SER A 139 21.71 3.48 -13.75
CA SER A 139 21.42 3.28 -15.18
C SER A 139 19.97 3.62 -15.58
N ARG A 140 19.09 3.89 -14.59
CA ARG A 140 17.66 4.17 -14.77
C ARG A 140 17.19 5.32 -13.84
N PRO A 141 17.83 6.50 -13.87
CA PRO A 141 17.57 7.57 -12.89
C PRO A 141 16.17 8.17 -12.99
N GLY A 142 15.57 8.15 -14.18
CA GLY A 142 14.20 8.63 -14.43
C GLY A 142 13.10 7.66 -13.99
N PHE A 143 13.43 6.42 -13.61
CA PHE A 143 12.46 5.39 -13.24
C PHE A 143 12.16 5.45 -11.74
N TRP A 144 11.51 6.52 -11.29
CA TRP A 144 11.18 6.72 -9.86
C TRP A 144 10.50 5.51 -9.22
N GLY A 145 9.67 4.78 -9.98
CA GLY A 145 8.97 3.58 -9.51
C GLY A 145 9.89 2.41 -9.18
N TYR A 146 11.17 2.47 -9.54
CA TYR A 146 12.20 1.47 -9.25
C TYR A 146 12.90 1.70 -7.90
N THR A 147 12.53 2.78 -7.19
CA THR A 147 12.93 3.02 -5.81
C THR A 147 12.69 1.76 -4.99
N ALA A 148 13.72 1.26 -4.32
CA ALA A 148 13.57 0.16 -3.40
C ALA A 148 12.90 0.66 -2.11
N LEU A 149 12.01 -0.12 -1.51
CA LEU A 149 11.48 0.16 -0.17
C LEU A 149 11.05 -1.12 0.55
N SER A 150 10.86 -1.04 1.87
CA SER A 150 10.37 -2.13 2.71
C SER A 150 9.04 -1.80 3.37
N ALA A 151 8.38 -2.80 3.95
CA ALA A 151 7.15 -2.57 4.70
C ALA A 151 7.40 -1.73 5.96
N ALA A 152 8.53 -1.95 6.62
CA ALA A 152 8.98 -1.16 7.77
C ALA A 152 9.21 0.31 7.42
N ASP A 153 9.78 0.60 6.25
CA ASP A 153 10.01 1.96 5.78
C ASP A 153 8.72 2.67 5.36
N MET A 154 7.76 1.95 4.78
CA MET A 154 6.42 2.50 4.56
C MET A 154 5.71 2.83 5.88
N VAL A 155 5.83 1.97 6.90
CA VAL A 155 5.33 2.29 8.25
C VAL A 155 6.01 3.53 8.84
N ARG A 156 7.34 3.68 8.68
CA ARG A 156 8.07 4.90 9.08
C ARG A 156 7.55 6.14 8.35
N THR A 157 7.25 6.02 7.07
CA THR A 157 6.69 7.11 6.25
C THR A 157 5.33 7.56 6.78
N TYR A 158 4.42 6.63 7.10
CA TYR A 158 3.12 6.98 7.69
C TYR A 158 3.26 7.58 9.10
N ARG A 159 4.15 7.06 9.94
CA ARG A 159 4.45 7.64 11.25
C ARG A 159 5.00 9.06 11.13
N TYR A 160 5.92 9.31 10.22
CA TYR A 160 6.43 10.66 9.98
C TYR A 160 5.30 11.63 9.60
N LEU A 161 4.44 11.24 8.65
CA LEU A 161 3.27 12.05 8.29
C LEU A 161 2.38 12.38 9.48
N LEU A 162 2.11 11.40 10.35
CA LEU A 162 1.17 11.55 11.44
C LEU A 162 1.75 12.31 12.64
N ASP A 163 3.02 12.05 12.96
CA ASP A 163 3.60 12.38 14.26
C ASP A 163 4.63 13.53 14.16
N ARG A 164 5.16 13.84 12.97
CA ARG A 164 6.30 14.75 12.79
C ARG A 164 6.13 15.81 11.71
N ALA A 165 5.44 15.52 10.61
CA ALA A 165 5.23 16.48 9.53
C ALA A 165 4.38 17.68 10.01
N ASP A 166 4.56 18.83 9.38
CA ASP A 166 3.65 19.98 9.58
C ASP A 166 2.19 19.52 9.34
N PRO A 167 1.24 19.87 10.23
CA PRO A 167 -0.16 19.48 10.08
C PRO A 167 -0.77 19.77 8.71
N LYS A 168 -0.39 20.89 8.06
CA LYS A 168 -0.88 21.24 6.71
C LYS A 168 -0.36 20.27 5.66
N ILE A 169 0.90 19.83 5.78
CA ILE A 169 1.50 18.82 4.89
C ILE A 169 0.82 17.47 5.10
N ARG A 170 0.68 17.05 6.36
CA ARG A 170 -0.03 15.82 6.76
C ARG A 170 -1.45 15.81 6.17
N ASP A 171 -2.21 16.86 6.41
CA ASP A 171 -3.63 16.92 6.09
C ASP A 171 -3.84 17.00 4.57
N LEU A 172 -2.94 17.68 3.84
CA LEU A 172 -2.93 17.67 2.38
C LEU A 172 -2.72 16.25 1.85
N ILE A 173 -1.62 15.59 2.24
CA ILE A 173 -1.28 14.25 1.71
C ILE A 173 -2.36 13.24 2.12
N LEU A 174 -2.62 13.08 3.42
CA LEU A 174 -3.58 12.10 3.91
C LEU A 174 -5.00 12.41 3.43
N GLY A 175 -5.36 13.69 3.30
CA GLY A 175 -6.63 14.09 2.69
C GLY A 175 -6.77 13.56 1.25
N HIS A 176 -5.72 13.66 0.42
CA HIS A 176 -5.77 13.06 -0.91
C HIS A 176 -5.81 11.53 -0.87
N LEU A 177 -5.04 10.87 0.00
CA LEU A 177 -5.07 9.40 0.13
C LEU A 177 -6.43 8.87 0.59
N ARG A 178 -7.18 9.61 1.43
CA ARG A 178 -8.58 9.27 1.81
C ARG A 178 -9.56 9.35 0.64
N ARG A 179 -9.19 10.08 -0.41
CA ARG A 179 -9.99 10.30 -1.63
C ARG A 179 -9.36 9.62 -2.85
N SER A 180 -8.60 8.54 -2.65
CA SER A 180 -8.09 7.74 -3.75
C SER A 180 -9.26 7.26 -4.62
N THR A 181 -9.06 7.29 -5.94
CA THR A 181 -10.09 6.89 -6.90
C THR A 181 -10.05 5.39 -7.17
N ARG A 182 -11.15 4.81 -7.66
CA ARG A 182 -11.15 3.41 -8.15
C ARG A 182 -10.24 3.27 -9.36
N CYS A 183 -10.44 4.11 -10.37
CA CYS A 183 -9.63 4.10 -11.59
C CYS A 183 -8.42 5.01 -11.43
N ALA A 184 -7.26 4.53 -11.85
CA ALA A 184 -6.05 5.32 -11.97
C ALA A 184 -6.06 6.15 -13.27
N SER A 185 -5.13 7.11 -13.40
CA SER A 185 -5.02 7.94 -14.62
C SER A 185 -4.66 7.14 -15.87
N ASP A 186 -4.05 5.96 -15.70
CA ASP A 186 -3.71 4.99 -16.75
C ASP A 186 -4.79 3.91 -16.93
N ASP A 187 -5.98 4.14 -16.36
CA ASP A 187 -7.17 3.31 -16.41
C ASP A 187 -7.06 1.90 -15.80
N PHE A 188 -5.98 1.62 -15.05
CA PHE A 188 -5.93 0.44 -14.19
C PHE A 188 -6.90 0.60 -13.01
N ASP A 189 -7.55 -0.50 -12.61
CA ASP A 189 -8.39 -0.55 -11.41
C ASP A 189 -7.53 -0.70 -10.15
N GLN A 190 -7.40 0.37 -9.37
CA GLN A 190 -6.62 0.40 -8.13
C GLN A 190 -7.46 0.09 -6.87
N SER A 191 -8.69 -0.42 -7.00
CA SER A 191 -9.54 -0.82 -5.87
C SER A 191 -9.18 -2.18 -5.23
N PHE A 192 -8.07 -2.81 -5.62
CA PHE A 192 -7.56 -4.03 -4.98
C PHE A 192 -7.02 -3.78 -3.57
N GLY A 193 -6.65 -4.82 -2.81
CA GLY A 193 -5.94 -4.65 -1.53
C GLY A 193 -6.83 -4.01 -0.45
N ILE A 194 -6.33 -3.01 0.28
CA ILE A 194 -7.09 -2.38 1.39
C ILE A 194 -8.49 -1.92 0.96
N PRO A 195 -8.67 -1.17 -0.15
CA PRO A 195 -10.01 -0.77 -0.62
C PRO A 195 -11.06 -1.88 -0.76
N SER A 196 -10.67 -3.09 -1.17
CA SER A 196 -11.59 -4.24 -1.33
C SER A 196 -11.56 -5.23 -0.17
N ALA A 197 -10.53 -5.20 0.68
CA ALA A 197 -10.33 -6.17 1.76
C ALA A 197 -10.83 -5.65 3.12
N VAL A 198 -10.96 -4.33 3.28
CA VAL A 198 -11.11 -3.66 4.58
C VAL A 198 -12.20 -2.60 4.50
N PRO A 199 -13.11 -2.52 5.50
CA PRO A 199 -14.12 -1.47 5.53
C PRO A 199 -13.49 -0.08 5.68
N LYS A 200 -14.16 0.95 5.13
CA LYS A 200 -13.85 2.35 5.43
C LYS A 200 -14.07 2.65 6.93
N PRO A 201 -13.41 3.68 7.49
CA PRO A 201 -12.54 4.65 6.82
C PRO A 201 -11.11 4.13 6.58
N TRP A 202 -10.49 4.64 5.53
CA TRP A 202 -9.08 4.42 5.21
C TRP A 202 -8.47 5.61 4.44
N ALA A 203 -7.14 5.69 4.42
CA ALA A 203 -6.34 6.57 3.58
C ALA A 203 -5.25 5.74 2.90
N VAL A 204 -5.33 5.53 1.58
CA VAL A 204 -4.52 4.50 0.91
C VAL A 204 -3.70 5.03 -0.25
N LYS A 205 -2.57 4.36 -0.50
CA LYS A 205 -1.83 4.46 -1.75
C LYS A 205 -1.50 3.06 -2.27
N GLN A 206 -1.77 2.89 -3.55
CA GLN A 206 -1.57 1.66 -4.30
C GLN A 206 -0.33 1.79 -5.19
N GLY A 207 0.28 0.64 -5.54
CA GLY A 207 1.39 0.59 -6.50
C GLY A 207 1.42 -0.70 -7.30
N TRP A 208 1.64 -0.60 -8.60
CA TRP A 208 1.79 -1.74 -9.52
C TRP A 208 2.88 -1.45 -10.54
N SER A 209 3.53 -2.50 -11.05
CA SER A 209 4.45 -2.41 -12.18
C SER A 209 4.72 -3.80 -12.73
N GLY A 210 4.95 -3.91 -14.04
CA GLY A 210 5.19 -5.18 -14.74
C GLY A 210 3.95 -5.78 -15.40
N TYR A 211 2.96 -4.95 -15.76
CA TYR A 211 1.69 -5.39 -16.40
C TYR A 211 1.41 -4.68 -17.74
N GLY A 212 2.43 -4.09 -18.37
CA GLY A 212 2.26 -3.22 -19.54
C GLY A 212 1.75 -1.82 -19.16
N THR A 213 1.41 -1.00 -20.16
CA THR A 213 0.91 0.38 -19.97
C THR A 213 -0.60 0.52 -20.10
N VAL A 214 -1.27 -0.50 -20.64
CA VAL A 214 -2.71 -0.53 -20.88
C VAL A 214 -3.27 -1.76 -20.18
N PRO A 215 -4.29 -1.63 -19.32
CA PRO A 215 -4.90 -2.79 -18.69
C PRO A 215 -5.64 -3.63 -19.72
N ALA A 216 -5.65 -4.95 -19.53
CA ALA A 216 -6.45 -5.86 -20.36
C ALA A 216 -7.96 -5.57 -20.28
N VAL A 217 -8.41 -5.04 -19.14
CA VAL A 217 -9.79 -4.57 -18.93
C VAL A 217 -9.73 -3.13 -18.42
N PRO A 218 -10.14 -2.13 -19.23
CA PRO A 218 -10.23 -0.72 -18.84
C PRO A 218 -11.12 -0.51 -17.60
N CYS A 219 -10.64 0.22 -16.59
CA CYS A 219 -11.41 0.48 -15.37
C CYS A 219 -12.64 1.36 -15.65
N SER A 220 -12.50 2.36 -16.52
CA SER A 220 -13.53 3.32 -16.92
C SER A 220 -14.65 2.69 -17.76
N GLY A 221 -14.36 1.61 -18.50
CA GLY A 221 -15.33 0.88 -19.32
C GLY A 221 -16.17 -0.14 -18.55
N GLY A 222 -15.76 -0.51 -17.34
CA GLY A 222 -16.56 -1.32 -16.43
C GLY A 222 -17.66 -0.46 -15.80
N ARG A 223 -18.89 -0.56 -16.30
CA ARG A 223 -20.08 -0.04 -15.59
C ARG A 223 -19.95 -0.41 -14.11
N SER A 224 -20.15 0.55 -13.22
CA SER A 224 -20.27 0.32 -11.78
C SER A 224 -21.25 -0.81 -11.54
N ALA A 225 -20.74 -2.04 -11.34
CA ALA A 225 -21.53 -3.14 -10.84
C ALA A 225 -21.80 -2.85 -9.37
N GLY A 226 -22.77 -1.97 -9.13
CA GLY A 226 -23.53 -1.98 -7.88
C GLY A 226 -24.10 -3.39 -7.73
N SER A 227 -23.90 -3.96 -6.55
CA SER A 227 -24.63 -5.11 -5.99
C SER A 227 -25.58 -5.85 -6.95
N ALA A 228 -25.08 -6.87 -7.64
CA ALA A 228 -25.92 -7.94 -8.15
C ALA A 228 -25.45 -9.23 -7.52
N ALA A 229 -26.33 -9.78 -6.69
CA ALA A 229 -26.15 -10.99 -5.91
C ALA A 229 -25.80 -12.20 -6.79
N ALA A 230 -25.18 -13.18 -6.15
CA ALA A 230 -24.90 -14.49 -6.68
C ALA A 230 -26.11 -15.10 -7.40
N GLN A 231 -25.91 -15.55 -8.63
CA GLN A 231 -26.60 -16.72 -9.14
C GLN A 231 -25.56 -17.65 -9.77
N ALA A 232 -25.39 -18.78 -9.11
CA ALA A 232 -24.66 -19.92 -9.61
C ALA A 232 -25.42 -20.51 -10.81
N ALA A 233 -24.70 -20.82 -11.88
CA ALA A 233 -25.15 -21.76 -12.87
C ALA A 233 -24.03 -22.78 -13.11
N THR A 234 -24.35 -24.02 -12.78
CA THR A 234 -23.57 -25.25 -12.93
C THR A 234 -23.27 -25.59 -14.39
N PRO A 235 -22.12 -26.23 -14.71
CA PRO A 235 -21.84 -26.67 -16.08
C PRO A 235 -22.37 -28.10 -16.34
N SER A 236 -22.81 -28.36 -17.56
CA SER A 236 -22.89 -29.72 -18.14
C SER A 236 -22.73 -29.67 -19.67
N PRO A 237 -22.31 -30.78 -20.31
CA PRO A 237 -21.29 -30.76 -21.36
C PRO A 237 -21.82 -31.01 -22.79
N ALA A 238 -20.86 -31.09 -23.74
CA ALA A 238 -20.95 -31.50 -25.15
C ALA A 238 -21.12 -30.31 -26.14
N THR A 239 -20.51 -30.18 -27.32
CA THR A 239 -19.68 -31.03 -28.20
C THR A 239 -18.86 -30.10 -29.11
N ALA A 240 -17.69 -30.54 -29.59
CA ALA A 240 -16.86 -29.83 -30.57
C ALA A 240 -17.52 -29.72 -31.97
N PRO A 241 -17.01 -28.79 -32.81
CA PRO A 241 -16.58 -29.23 -34.13
C PRO A 241 -15.19 -28.72 -34.52
N GLN A 242 -14.44 -29.59 -35.20
CA GLN A 242 -13.22 -29.28 -35.94
C GLN A 242 -13.55 -28.47 -37.20
N VAL A 243 -12.77 -27.43 -37.51
CA VAL A 243 -12.44 -27.03 -38.89
C VAL A 243 -11.02 -26.47 -38.94
N THR A 244 -10.38 -26.77 -40.06
CA THR A 244 -9.01 -26.70 -40.54
C THR A 244 -8.33 -25.32 -40.58
N ALA A 245 -7.00 -25.34 -40.47
CA ALA A 245 -6.09 -24.22 -40.70
C ALA A 245 -5.92 -23.87 -42.18
N PRO A 246 -5.43 -22.65 -42.48
CA PRO A 246 -4.42 -22.51 -43.51
C PRO A 246 -3.12 -21.87 -42.99
N ALA A 247 -2.04 -22.22 -43.67
CA ALA A 247 -0.67 -21.83 -43.41
C ALA A 247 -0.37 -20.36 -43.75
N HIS A 248 0.49 -19.73 -42.96
CA HIS A 248 1.28 -18.58 -43.39
C HIS A 248 2.74 -18.71 -42.95
N ALA A 249 3.61 -18.35 -43.89
CA ALA A 249 5.07 -18.41 -43.90
C ALA A 249 5.73 -17.47 -42.85
N PRO A 250 7.06 -17.59 -42.61
CA PRO A 250 7.69 -17.13 -41.39
C PRO A 250 8.07 -15.65 -41.46
N VAL A 251 7.73 -14.89 -40.42
CA VAL A 251 8.40 -13.60 -40.15
C VAL A 251 9.52 -13.88 -39.15
N GLN A 252 10.75 -13.73 -39.63
CA GLN A 252 11.96 -13.82 -38.85
C GLN A 252 12.09 -12.63 -37.87
N GLY A 253 12.55 -12.91 -36.65
CA GLY A 253 13.39 -11.98 -35.89
C GLY A 253 12.70 -11.01 -34.93
N ALA A 254 12.24 -11.51 -33.77
CA ALA A 254 12.20 -10.70 -32.54
C ALA A 254 12.76 -11.54 -31.39
N THR A 255 13.95 -11.18 -30.92
CA THR A 255 14.62 -11.82 -29.78
C THR A 255 13.92 -11.48 -28.44
N PRO A 256 14.02 -12.32 -27.39
CA PRO A 256 13.24 -12.14 -26.14
C PRO A 256 13.70 -10.99 -25.21
N ALA A 257 14.28 -9.90 -25.73
CA ALA A 257 14.93 -8.87 -24.92
C ALA A 257 14.15 -7.54 -24.79
N GLN A 258 12.95 -7.39 -25.36
CA GLN A 258 12.25 -6.08 -25.40
C GLN A 258 10.96 -5.97 -24.57
N ALA A 259 10.60 -6.96 -23.76
CA ALA A 259 9.41 -6.89 -22.88
C ALA A 259 9.68 -6.31 -21.47
N ALA A 260 10.79 -5.58 -21.26
CA ALA A 260 11.29 -5.23 -19.93
C ALA A 260 11.59 -3.73 -19.71
N ALA A 261 10.65 -2.82 -19.99
CA ALA A 261 10.57 -1.50 -19.35
C ALA A 261 9.39 -0.67 -19.87
N THR A 262 8.26 -0.67 -19.18
CA THR A 262 7.28 0.42 -19.33
C THR A 262 6.41 0.52 -18.07
N GLN A 263 6.06 1.75 -17.68
CA GLN A 263 5.68 2.25 -16.34
C GLN A 263 6.87 2.38 -15.36
N ALA A 264 7.55 3.52 -15.22
CA ALA A 264 7.41 4.82 -15.85
C ALA A 264 8.83 5.42 -15.92
N ALA A 265 9.44 5.39 -17.11
CA ALA A 265 10.51 6.33 -17.42
C ALA A 265 9.86 7.70 -17.65
N ALA A 266 10.50 8.79 -17.25
CA ALA A 266 10.13 10.10 -17.78
C ALA A 266 10.33 10.10 -19.31
N PRO A 267 9.35 10.51 -20.14
CA PRO A 267 9.61 10.78 -21.55
C PRO A 267 10.51 12.01 -21.68
N GLY A 268 11.59 11.89 -22.46
CA GLY A 268 12.60 12.93 -22.67
C GLY A 268 13.82 12.81 -21.76
N GLN A 269 14.85 12.09 -22.21
CA GLN A 269 16.17 12.11 -21.60
C GLN A 269 16.89 13.39 -22.03
N ALA A 270 16.88 14.40 -21.16
CA ALA A 270 17.89 15.46 -21.19
C ALA A 270 18.84 15.22 -20.00
N ASN A 271 20.11 15.05 -20.33
CA ASN A 271 21.22 14.76 -19.41
C ASN A 271 21.19 15.66 -18.17
N ALA A 272 20.85 15.10 -17.01
CA ALA A 272 21.31 15.63 -15.73
C ALA A 272 22.63 14.93 -15.42
N GLY A 273 23.70 15.70 -15.19
CA GLY A 273 25.03 15.18 -14.88
C GLY A 273 25.03 14.18 -13.71
N PRO A 274 26.08 13.34 -13.59
CA PRO A 274 26.08 12.23 -12.65
C PRO A 274 25.95 12.76 -11.22
N ALA A 275 24.87 12.39 -10.54
CA ALA A 275 24.75 12.58 -9.11
C ALA A 275 25.75 11.63 -8.42
N THR A 276 26.88 12.16 -7.97
CA THR A 276 28.04 11.44 -7.38
C THR A 276 27.82 10.99 -5.93
N GLY A 277 26.64 10.46 -5.62
CA GLY A 277 26.40 9.85 -4.31
C GLY A 277 26.88 8.41 -4.23
N PRO A 278 27.18 7.88 -3.04
CA PRO A 278 27.59 6.49 -2.87
C PRO A 278 26.52 5.54 -3.45
N VAL A 279 26.97 4.58 -4.24
CA VAL A 279 26.13 3.50 -4.79
C VAL A 279 25.72 2.60 -3.62
N SER A 280 24.42 2.31 -3.50
CA SER A 280 23.93 1.39 -2.48
C SER A 280 24.59 0.03 -2.66
N THR A 281 25.22 -0.49 -1.62
CA THR A 281 25.88 -1.82 -1.62
C THR A 281 24.89 -2.97 -1.45
N ARG A 282 23.59 -2.66 -1.28
CA ARG A 282 22.54 -3.66 -1.06
C ARG A 282 22.12 -4.29 -2.40
N PRO A 283 21.70 -5.57 -2.41
CA PRO A 283 21.23 -6.22 -3.62
C PRO A 283 20.13 -5.42 -4.33
N PRO A 284 20.13 -5.32 -5.66
CA PRO A 284 19.07 -4.63 -6.39
C PRO A 284 17.71 -5.31 -6.15
N VAL A 285 16.63 -4.53 -6.20
CA VAL A 285 15.28 -5.08 -6.16
C VAL A 285 14.98 -5.89 -7.43
N ASN A 286 14.11 -6.89 -7.32
CA ASN A 286 13.67 -7.65 -8.49
C ASN A 286 12.88 -6.74 -9.46
N LEU A 287 13.42 -6.56 -10.67
CA LEU A 287 12.78 -5.77 -11.72
C LEU A 287 12.04 -6.62 -12.76
N ALA A 288 12.31 -7.93 -12.79
CA ALA A 288 11.81 -8.87 -13.80
C ALA A 288 10.38 -9.35 -13.52
N ARG A 289 10.01 -9.50 -12.24
CA ARG A 289 8.69 -9.98 -11.85
C ARG A 289 7.73 -8.82 -11.56
N PRO A 290 6.42 -9.00 -11.83
CA PRO A 290 5.44 -7.97 -11.55
C PRO A 290 5.28 -7.73 -10.05
N VAL A 291 4.93 -6.50 -9.66
CA VAL A 291 4.63 -6.12 -8.28
C VAL A 291 3.24 -5.53 -8.17
N LEU A 292 2.56 -5.80 -7.05
CA LEU A 292 1.29 -5.20 -6.70
C LEU A 292 1.29 -4.92 -5.19
N HIS A 293 1.03 -3.69 -4.77
CA HIS A 293 1.19 -3.24 -3.39
C HIS A 293 0.00 -2.42 -2.92
N THR A 294 -0.37 -2.59 -1.66
CA THR A 294 -1.38 -1.77 -0.99
C THR A 294 -0.87 -1.30 0.36
N THR A 295 -1.02 -0.01 0.64
CA THR A 295 -0.57 0.60 1.89
C THR A 295 -1.54 1.68 2.33
N GLY A 296 -1.69 1.86 3.64
CA GLY A 296 -2.55 2.93 4.13
C GLY A 296 -2.80 2.95 5.63
N LEU A 297 -3.57 3.96 6.02
CA LEU A 297 -4.19 4.09 7.33
C LEU A 297 -5.57 3.46 7.29
N VAL A 298 -5.92 2.73 8.34
CA VAL A 298 -7.14 1.91 8.38
C VAL A 298 -7.85 2.08 9.73
N GLY A 299 -9.17 2.20 9.67
CA GLY A 299 -10.04 2.27 10.84
C GLY A 299 -10.23 3.68 11.38
N LYS A 300 -11.19 3.83 12.29
CA LYS A 300 -11.52 5.13 12.92
C LYS A 300 -10.28 5.73 13.57
N GLY A 301 -10.06 7.03 13.36
CA GLY A 301 -8.90 7.76 13.91
C GLY A 301 -7.56 7.32 13.30
N ASP A 302 -7.57 6.68 12.13
CA ASP A 302 -6.38 6.11 11.49
C ASP A 302 -5.64 5.13 12.42
N ARG A 303 -6.40 4.29 13.15
CA ARG A 303 -5.85 3.43 14.22
C ARG A 303 -4.73 2.52 13.74
N LEU A 304 -4.88 1.90 12.57
CA LEU A 304 -3.90 0.94 12.05
C LEU A 304 -3.11 1.55 10.90
N ILE A 305 -1.80 1.32 10.88
CA ILE A 305 -1.00 1.39 9.66
C ILE A 305 -0.93 -0.02 9.09
N VAL A 306 -1.39 -0.22 7.87
CA VAL A 306 -1.39 -1.51 7.17
C VAL A 306 -0.56 -1.38 5.90
N VAL A 307 0.45 -2.25 5.76
CA VAL A 307 1.32 -2.31 4.59
C VAL A 307 1.40 -3.74 4.10
N VAL A 308 1.11 -3.97 2.82
CA VAL A 308 1.26 -5.26 2.15
C VAL A 308 1.94 -5.05 0.80
N LEU A 309 3.17 -5.56 0.69
CA LEU A 309 4.00 -5.51 -0.51
C LEU A 309 4.10 -6.91 -1.11
N THR A 310 3.97 -7.03 -2.43
CA THR A 310 4.10 -8.33 -3.10
C THR A 310 4.92 -8.27 -4.39
N LEU A 311 5.71 -9.32 -4.60
CA LEU A 311 6.30 -9.71 -5.87
C LEU A 311 5.52 -10.93 -6.38
N GLN A 312 4.92 -10.80 -7.55
CA GLN A 312 3.99 -11.78 -8.11
C GLN A 312 4.72 -12.78 -9.02
N PRO A 313 4.16 -13.99 -9.27
CA PRO A 313 4.76 -14.92 -10.22
C PRO A 313 5.03 -14.27 -11.58
N ALA A 314 6.09 -14.71 -12.27
CA ALA A 314 6.33 -14.27 -13.63
C ALA A 314 5.12 -14.61 -14.52
N GLY A 315 4.74 -13.71 -15.43
CA GLY A 315 3.58 -13.88 -16.31
C GLY A 315 2.21 -13.78 -15.62
N ALA A 316 2.14 -13.50 -14.31
CA ALA A 316 0.86 -13.32 -13.63
C ALA A 316 0.10 -12.12 -14.22
N SER A 317 -1.18 -12.29 -14.55
CA SER A 317 -2.03 -11.19 -14.98
C SER A 317 -2.27 -10.18 -13.85
N TYR A 318 -2.65 -8.95 -14.22
CA TYR A 318 -3.02 -7.91 -13.26
C TYR A 318 -4.18 -8.36 -12.37
N ALA A 319 -5.24 -8.90 -12.97
CA ALA A 319 -6.43 -9.39 -12.25
C ALA A 319 -6.09 -10.50 -11.25
N ALA A 320 -5.30 -11.50 -11.65
CA ALA A 320 -4.89 -12.57 -10.76
C ALA A 320 -4.01 -12.06 -9.60
N SER A 321 -3.13 -11.10 -9.89
CA SER A 321 -2.29 -10.44 -8.88
C SER A 321 -3.13 -9.62 -7.89
N ALA A 322 -4.13 -8.88 -8.39
CA ALA A 322 -5.06 -8.11 -7.59
C ALA A 322 -5.89 -8.99 -6.65
N ALA A 323 -6.40 -10.11 -7.16
CA ALA A 323 -7.12 -11.09 -6.35
C ALA A 323 -6.23 -11.67 -5.23
N ARG A 324 -5.00 -12.11 -5.57
CA ARG A 324 -4.04 -12.65 -4.60
C ARG A 324 -3.67 -11.63 -3.52
N LEU A 325 -3.33 -10.39 -3.92
CA LEU A 325 -3.00 -9.33 -2.97
C LEU A 325 -4.20 -8.99 -2.06
N THR A 326 -5.40 -8.92 -2.62
CA THR A 326 -6.62 -8.61 -1.85
C THR A 326 -6.93 -9.69 -0.82
N ALA A 327 -6.84 -10.97 -1.22
CA ALA A 327 -7.03 -12.09 -0.31
C ALA A 327 -5.99 -12.09 0.83
N LEU A 328 -4.71 -11.85 0.51
CA LEU A 328 -3.65 -11.73 1.51
C LEU A 328 -3.90 -10.53 2.44
N THR A 329 -4.30 -9.38 1.89
CA THR A 329 -4.58 -8.16 2.67
C THR A 329 -5.72 -8.39 3.67
N LYS A 330 -6.77 -9.12 3.27
CA LYS A 330 -7.88 -9.49 4.18
C LYS A 330 -7.40 -10.34 5.35
N GLN A 331 -6.49 -11.29 5.09
CA GLN A 331 -5.90 -12.12 6.14
C GLN A 331 -4.98 -11.30 7.07
N VAL A 332 -4.09 -10.47 6.49
CA VAL A 332 -3.19 -9.59 7.24
C VAL A 332 -3.97 -8.63 8.14
N TYR A 333 -5.03 -8.00 7.62
CA TYR A 333 -5.88 -7.10 8.39
C TYR A 333 -6.57 -7.80 9.56
N ARG A 334 -7.24 -8.94 9.32
CA ARG A 334 -7.92 -9.71 10.39
C ARG A 334 -6.95 -10.19 11.46
N ALA A 335 -5.78 -10.69 11.03
CA ALA A 335 -4.76 -11.21 11.91
C ALA A 335 -4.07 -10.09 12.72
N GLY A 336 -3.88 -8.91 12.12
CA GLY A 336 -3.43 -7.72 12.81
C GLY A 336 -4.45 -7.26 13.86
N LEU A 337 -5.71 -7.07 13.45
CA LEU A 337 -6.79 -6.60 14.32
C LEU A 337 -6.98 -7.49 15.55
N ALA A 338 -7.02 -8.81 15.39
CA ALA A 338 -7.16 -9.74 16.52
C ALA A 338 -6.03 -9.56 17.57
N ARG A 339 -4.79 -9.32 17.11
CA ARG A 339 -3.64 -9.09 18.00
C ARG A 339 -3.64 -7.71 18.66
N THR A 340 -4.42 -6.74 18.14
CA THR A 340 -4.60 -5.44 18.78
C THR A 340 -5.67 -5.41 19.87
N HIS A 341 -6.53 -6.43 19.93
CA HIS A 341 -7.56 -6.58 20.97
C HIS A 341 -7.16 -7.55 22.08
N SER A 342 -6.10 -8.34 21.87
CA SER A 342 -5.62 -9.34 22.82
C SER A 342 -4.51 -8.80 23.73
N SER A 343 -4.38 -7.47 23.85
CA SER A 343 -3.32 -6.76 24.58
C SER A 343 -3.90 -5.51 25.20
#